data_AF-A0A5M6J3W9-F1
#
_entry.id   AF-A0A5M6J3W9-F1
#
_cell.length_a   1.000
_cell.length_b   1.000
_cell.length_c   1.000
_cell.angle_alpha   90.00
_cell.angle_beta   90.00
_cell.angle_gamma   90.00
#
_symmetry.space_group_name_H-M   'P 1'
#
loop_
_entity.id
_entity.type
_entity.pdbx_description
1 polymer ?
#
loop_
_entity_poly.entity_id
_entity_poly.type
_entity_poly.pdbx_seq_one_letter_code
_entity_poly.pdbx_strand_id
1 'polypeptide(L)'
;MLPLVKMALELRPALRFVMRRHEGTGPVEALWHEPVIGAARRRRVAVLGRRGRGWGVAPRRIARRLCRRGSGGADHESRSHDHAGDASCPPRHGPAGEDMKQIPDLTACRALFAGWVFAYHVNLQAHFDPLLGPLGGVVRSGAMGVDGFFILSGMILAYAHPDLGPTLQRAGAFWVKRLVRIYPLHLLMITLMAAMLGSAWMVGLQPREPGRFGPDELLSHLLLVQAWGFSDRWAWNYPSWSISAEWAGYLVFPLLLPLLRPARGAMLAGLIAACLAALGAAQLYAISAGLSLTYDGGLLRFFPEFIAGVLALRWTQAPRWPLPGHVVAWTGGAIVLGGALVHSELVTVAGLFLALAGMMRTNLQGRPGLLGRIPGMVWLGEISYAYYMSFALIETLQATLWRGLGLDPAGHKLLYGLGMTVPTLVLAALAWALVERPAMRAHAAWRRRRHAGVSVAPVLQGSPQEQ
;
A
#
# COMPACT_ATOMS: atom_id res chain seq x y z
N MET A 1 -25.92 -33.46 -11.57
CA MET A 1 -24.61 -33.96 -11.08
C MET A 1 -23.73 -34.60 -12.16
N LEU A 2 -24.27 -35.13 -13.26
CA LEU A 2 -23.46 -35.67 -14.38
C LEU A 2 -22.53 -34.68 -15.14
N PRO A 3 -22.83 -33.37 -15.28
CA PRO A 3 -21.97 -32.46 -16.07
C PRO A 3 -20.60 -32.17 -15.42
N LEU A 4 -20.56 -32.09 -14.08
CA LEU A 4 -19.34 -31.77 -13.33
C LEU A 4 -18.34 -32.94 -13.32
N VAL A 5 -18.83 -34.18 -13.32
CA VAL A 5 -17.98 -35.37 -13.39
C VAL A 5 -17.37 -35.53 -14.79
N LYS A 6 -18.11 -35.16 -15.84
CA LYS A 6 -17.60 -35.20 -17.21
C LYS A 6 -16.51 -34.12 -17.44
N MET A 7 -16.68 -32.94 -16.87
CA MET A 7 -15.65 -31.88 -16.87
C MET A 7 -14.38 -32.29 -16.08
N ALA A 8 -14.54 -32.99 -14.96
CA ALA A 8 -13.42 -33.50 -14.17
C ALA A 8 -12.63 -34.63 -14.86
N LEU A 9 -13.27 -35.39 -15.76
CA LEU A 9 -12.62 -36.47 -16.52
C LEU A 9 -11.85 -35.94 -17.74
N GLU A 10 -12.35 -34.88 -18.39
CA GLU A 10 -11.70 -34.20 -19.53
C GLU A 10 -10.40 -33.47 -19.12
N LEU A 11 -10.28 -33.06 -17.85
CA LEU A 11 -9.09 -32.38 -17.31
C LEU A 11 -7.95 -33.33 -16.87
N ARG A 12 -8.20 -34.65 -16.85
CA ARG A 12 -7.21 -35.64 -16.38
C ARG A 12 -5.89 -35.67 -17.16
N PRO A 13 -5.85 -35.47 -18.50
CA PRO A 13 -4.58 -35.41 -19.24
C PRO A 13 -3.75 -34.16 -18.89
N ALA A 14 -4.40 -33.01 -18.70
CA ALA A 14 -3.74 -31.76 -18.29
C ALA A 14 -3.16 -31.85 -16.86
N LEU A 15 -3.89 -32.50 -15.94
CA LEU A 15 -3.44 -32.80 -14.58
C LEU A 15 -2.20 -33.72 -14.55
N ARG A 16 -2.07 -34.69 -15.46
CA ARG A 16 -0.88 -35.56 -15.54
C ARG A 16 0.35 -34.85 -16.10
N PHE A 17 0.16 -33.89 -17.00
CA PHE A 17 1.25 -33.08 -17.53
C PHE A 17 1.82 -32.13 -16.47
N VAL A 18 0.98 -31.58 -15.59
CA VAL A 18 1.38 -30.70 -14.50
C VAL A 18 1.99 -31.47 -13.31
N MET A 19 1.46 -32.65 -12.97
CA MET A 19 2.03 -33.45 -11.85
C MET A 19 3.48 -33.90 -12.09
N ARG A 20 3.89 -34.19 -13.34
CA ARG A 20 5.30 -34.50 -13.63
C ARG A 20 6.26 -33.31 -13.43
N ARG A 21 5.75 -32.08 -13.39
CA ARG A 21 6.56 -30.88 -13.10
C ARG A 21 6.77 -30.67 -11.60
N HIS A 22 5.96 -31.28 -10.75
CA HIS A 22 5.97 -31.12 -9.29
C HIS A 22 6.72 -32.22 -8.52
N GLU A 23 7.10 -33.33 -9.17
CA GLU A 23 7.91 -34.38 -8.51
C GLU A 23 9.36 -33.95 -8.22
N GLY A 24 9.79 -32.76 -8.69
CA GLY A 24 11.12 -32.20 -8.44
C GLY A 24 11.22 -31.16 -7.31
N THR A 25 10.10 -30.79 -6.67
CA THR A 25 10.09 -29.75 -5.63
C THR A 25 9.52 -30.33 -4.33
N GLY A 26 10.43 -30.80 -3.46
CA GLY A 26 10.08 -31.14 -2.09
C GLY A 26 9.53 -29.92 -1.31
N PRO A 27 8.83 -30.15 -0.19
CA PRO A 27 8.20 -29.07 0.57
C PRO A 27 9.24 -28.06 1.09
N VAL A 28 9.01 -26.79 0.76
CA VAL A 28 9.89 -25.63 1.06
C VAL A 28 10.01 -25.33 2.56
N GLU A 29 9.21 -25.97 3.42
CA GLU A 29 9.29 -25.82 4.88
C GLU A 29 10.52 -26.50 5.53
N ALA A 30 11.19 -27.43 4.83
CA ALA A 30 12.33 -28.15 5.38
C ALA A 30 13.70 -27.41 5.25
N LEU A 31 13.76 -26.27 4.56
CA LEU A 31 15.03 -25.58 4.24
C LEU A 31 15.46 -24.51 5.26
N TRP A 32 14.72 -24.33 6.36
CA TRP A 32 15.01 -23.34 7.40
C TRP A 32 15.31 -23.94 8.79
N HIS A 33 15.26 -25.27 8.94
CA HIS A 33 15.43 -25.96 10.22
C HIS A 33 16.59 -26.96 10.19
N GLU A 34 17.83 -26.49 10.35
CA GLU A 34 18.96 -27.34 10.79
C GLU A 34 19.90 -26.51 11.69
N PRO A 35 19.99 -26.79 13.01
CA PRO A 35 20.98 -26.20 13.88
C PRO A 35 22.27 -27.05 13.85
N VAL A 36 23.25 -26.66 13.06
CA VAL A 36 24.58 -27.30 13.11
C VAL A 36 25.36 -26.77 14.31
N ILE A 37 25.38 -27.58 15.37
CA ILE A 37 26.32 -27.48 16.49
C ILE A 37 27.73 -27.79 15.97
N GLY A 38 28.63 -26.82 16.05
CA GLY A 38 30.06 -26.98 15.78
C GLY A 38 30.90 -26.30 16.85
N ALA A 39 31.49 -27.09 17.73
CA ALA A 39 32.32 -26.66 18.84
C ALA A 39 33.70 -26.15 18.37
N ALA A 40 34.18 -25.00 18.91
CA ALA A 40 35.60 -24.83 19.28
C ALA A 40 35.90 -23.52 20.04
N ARG A 41 36.52 -23.72 21.21
CA ARG A 41 37.57 -22.93 21.88
C ARG A 41 37.29 -21.50 22.40
N ARG A 42 37.01 -21.51 23.71
CA ARG A 42 37.38 -20.51 24.72
C ARG A 42 38.79 -19.94 24.49
N ARG A 43 38.93 -18.61 24.56
CA ARG A 43 40.09 -17.96 25.20
C ARG A 43 39.60 -16.92 26.19
N ARG A 44 39.96 -17.14 27.46
CA ARG A 44 39.89 -16.16 28.54
C ARG A 44 41.00 -15.13 28.32
N VAL A 45 40.69 -13.85 28.52
CA VAL A 45 41.65 -12.90 29.10
C VAL A 45 40.91 -12.12 30.17
N ALA A 46 41.51 -12.10 31.35
CA ALA A 46 40.99 -11.50 32.57
C ALA A 46 41.51 -10.06 32.74
N VAL A 47 40.58 -9.19 33.16
CA VAL A 47 40.65 -8.22 34.27
C VAL A 47 41.85 -7.27 34.35
N LEU A 48 41.54 -5.97 34.28
CA LEU A 48 41.93 -4.88 35.18
C LEU A 48 40.80 -3.83 35.02
N GLY A 49 40.02 -3.39 36.01
CA GLY A 49 40.28 -3.23 37.43
C GLY A 49 40.15 -1.75 37.77
N ARG A 50 38.92 -1.25 38.00
CA ARG A 50 38.69 -0.03 38.81
C ARG A 50 37.23 0.08 39.26
N ARG A 51 37.03 -0.09 40.56
CA ARG A 51 35.83 0.31 41.31
C ARG A 51 35.90 1.81 41.60
N GLY A 52 34.73 2.44 41.64
CA GLY A 52 34.38 3.24 42.82
C GLY A 52 33.68 4.57 42.58
N ARG A 53 32.40 4.58 42.98
CA ARG A 53 31.63 5.70 43.57
C ARG A 53 31.22 6.79 42.57
N GLY A 54 29.97 7.25 42.48
CA GLY A 54 28.79 7.17 43.34
C GLY A 54 27.97 8.45 43.10
N TRP A 55 26.73 8.47 43.60
CA TRP A 55 25.81 9.62 43.72
C TRP A 55 24.81 9.86 42.59
N GLY A 56 23.59 9.41 42.85
CA GLY A 56 22.38 10.11 42.43
C GLY A 56 21.94 11.15 43.46
N VAL A 57 20.76 11.72 43.17
CA VAL A 57 19.85 12.52 44.01
C VAL A 57 19.92 14.06 43.86
N ALA A 58 19.08 14.55 42.92
CA ALA A 58 17.97 15.52 43.12
C ALA A 58 18.29 17.03 43.41
N PRO A 59 17.29 17.88 43.73
CA PRO A 59 16.38 18.61 42.82
C PRO A 59 16.37 20.15 43.10
N ARG A 60 15.57 20.96 42.38
CA ARG A 60 14.65 22.00 42.96
C ARG A 60 14.04 22.97 41.94
N ARG A 61 12.78 23.33 42.24
CA ARG A 61 11.92 24.41 41.71
C ARG A 61 12.35 25.78 42.27
N ILE A 62 11.92 26.89 41.63
CA ILE A 62 11.06 27.98 42.19
C ILE A 62 11.21 29.36 41.47
N ALA A 63 10.03 29.92 41.14
CA ALA A 63 9.52 31.32 41.10
C ALA A 63 10.13 32.47 40.27
N ARG A 64 9.25 32.97 39.36
CA ARG A 64 8.62 34.31 39.25
C ARG A 64 9.28 35.54 39.92
N ARG A 65 9.27 36.66 39.17
CA ARG A 65 8.92 38.08 39.49
C ARG A 65 9.29 38.91 38.22
N LEU A 66 8.71 40.05 37.80
CA LEU A 66 7.74 41.02 38.33
C LEU A 66 7.26 41.97 37.18
N CYS A 67 6.13 42.65 37.44
CA CYS A 67 5.43 43.65 36.63
C CYS A 67 6.16 44.98 36.37
N ARG A 68 5.74 45.70 35.31
CA ARG A 68 5.43 47.16 35.29
C ARG A 68 4.32 47.39 34.25
N ARG A 69 3.08 47.76 34.59
CA ARG A 69 2.44 48.99 35.14
C ARG A 69 2.08 50.04 34.08
N GLY A 70 0.79 50.40 34.07
CA GLY A 70 0.18 51.58 33.44
C GLY A 70 -1.17 51.22 32.81
N SER A 71 -2.34 51.80 33.11
CA SER A 71 -2.88 52.66 34.18
C SER A 71 -4.31 53.03 33.75
N GLY A 72 -5.26 53.06 34.69
CA GLY A 72 -6.63 53.61 34.55
C GLY A 72 -7.59 52.66 33.81
N GLY A 73 -8.75 52.26 34.29
CA GLY A 73 -9.76 52.85 35.19
C GLY A 73 -11.10 52.40 34.56
N ALA A 74 -11.89 51.57 35.25
CA ALA A 74 -13.24 51.90 35.77
C ALA A 74 -14.25 52.18 34.63
N ASP A 75 -15.45 51.59 34.48
CA ASP A 75 -16.35 50.79 35.32
C ASP A 75 -17.48 50.23 34.42
N HIS A 76 -18.24 49.28 34.96
CA HIS A 76 -19.69 49.03 34.76
C HIS A 76 -20.32 48.59 33.40
N GLU A 77 -21.02 47.45 33.51
CA GLU A 77 -22.38 47.13 33.04
C GLU A 77 -22.85 47.31 31.57
N SER A 78 -23.23 46.16 31.01
CA SER A 78 -24.51 45.88 30.34
C SER A 78 -24.81 46.39 28.91
N ARG A 79 -25.44 45.48 28.15
CA ARG A 79 -26.40 45.66 27.04
C ARG A 79 -25.90 46.10 25.63
N SER A 80 -26.18 45.19 24.69
CA SER A 80 -26.84 45.36 23.38
C SER A 80 -26.21 46.17 22.22
N HIS A 81 -26.27 45.49 21.06
CA HIS A 81 -26.43 45.96 19.67
C HIS A 81 -25.24 46.51 18.84
N ASP A 82 -25.06 45.79 17.73
CA ASP A 82 -24.82 46.19 16.33
C ASP A 82 -23.47 46.74 15.82
N HIS A 83 -23.00 46.00 14.81
CA HIS A 83 -22.26 46.38 13.59
C HIS A 83 -21.07 47.36 13.66
N ALA A 84 -19.89 46.85 13.31
CA ALA A 84 -19.15 47.27 12.09
C ALA A 84 -17.96 46.34 11.85
N GLY A 85 -17.59 46.20 10.59
CA GLY A 85 -16.70 45.16 10.07
C GLY A 85 -15.24 45.28 10.48
N ASP A 86 -14.59 44.13 10.48
CA ASP A 86 -13.16 44.08 10.21
C ASP A 86 -12.86 43.00 9.18
N ALA A 87 -12.05 43.40 8.21
CA ALA A 87 -11.78 42.71 6.96
C ALA A 87 -10.84 41.52 7.22
N SER A 88 -11.39 40.30 7.25
CA SER A 88 -10.57 39.10 7.15
C SER A 88 -10.29 38.79 5.68
N CYS A 89 -9.05 39.02 5.28
CA CYS A 89 -8.48 38.57 4.02
C CYS A 89 -8.61 37.04 3.92
N PRO A 90 -9.34 36.47 2.93
CA PRO A 90 -9.38 35.02 2.77
C PRO A 90 -8.02 34.54 2.23
N PRO A 91 -7.54 33.35 2.63
CA PRO A 91 -6.35 32.77 2.03
C PRO A 91 -6.61 32.60 0.53
N ARG A 92 -5.74 33.21 -0.28
CA ARG A 92 -5.75 33.10 -1.75
C ARG A 92 -5.48 31.65 -2.15
N HIS A 93 -6.54 30.86 -2.26
CA HIS A 93 -6.53 29.67 -3.09
C HIS A 93 -6.48 30.15 -4.55
N GLY A 94 -5.31 29.96 -5.18
CA GLY A 94 -5.14 30.20 -6.61
C GLY A 94 -6.13 29.38 -7.44
N PRO A 95 -6.50 29.84 -8.65
CA PRO A 95 -7.62 29.27 -9.39
C PRO A 95 -7.28 27.92 -10.02
N ALA A 96 -8.23 26.99 -9.83
CA ALA A 96 -8.63 25.87 -10.67
C ALA A 96 -7.56 25.17 -11.53
N GLY A 97 -7.08 24.03 -11.05
CA GLY A 97 -6.45 23.01 -11.88
C GLY A 97 -6.74 21.62 -11.35
N GLU A 98 -7.95 21.10 -11.59
CA GLU A 98 -8.38 19.72 -11.30
C GLU A 98 -7.65 19.06 -10.10
N ASP A 99 -7.79 19.66 -8.92
CA ASP A 99 -7.39 19.00 -7.68
C ASP A 99 -8.35 17.81 -7.52
N MET A 100 -7.80 16.61 -7.74
CA MET A 100 -8.41 15.37 -7.31
C MET A 100 -8.89 15.59 -5.89
N LYS A 101 -10.21 15.55 -5.63
CA LYS A 101 -10.72 15.56 -4.26
C LYS A 101 -10.19 14.31 -3.58
N GLN A 102 -9.06 14.44 -2.90
CA GLN A 102 -8.51 13.35 -2.10
C GLN A 102 -9.55 13.00 -1.04
N ILE A 103 -9.68 11.71 -0.74
CA ILE A 103 -10.54 11.22 0.31
C ILE A 103 -9.64 10.90 1.50
N PRO A 104 -9.58 11.77 2.54
CA PRO A 104 -8.55 11.69 3.57
C PRO A 104 -8.51 10.34 4.30
N ASP A 105 -9.68 9.74 4.57
CA ASP A 105 -9.75 8.42 5.22
C ASP A 105 -9.09 7.33 4.38
N LEU A 106 -9.33 7.34 3.06
CA LEU A 106 -8.79 6.34 2.16
C LEU A 106 -7.29 6.55 1.94
N THR A 107 -6.83 7.80 1.93
CA THR A 107 -5.39 8.09 1.98
C THR A 107 -4.79 7.55 3.28
N ALA A 108 -5.40 7.80 4.43
CA ALA A 108 -4.94 7.29 5.72
C ALA A 108 -4.92 5.75 5.79
N CYS A 109 -5.89 5.06 5.20
CA CYS A 109 -5.90 3.59 5.12
C CYS A 109 -4.63 3.02 4.47
N ARG A 110 -4.08 3.72 3.47
CA ARG A 110 -2.84 3.28 2.80
C ARG A 110 -1.67 3.19 3.77
N ALA A 111 -1.61 4.07 4.79
CA ALA A 111 -0.61 4.00 5.84
C ALA A 111 -0.74 2.71 6.67
N LEU A 112 -1.98 2.37 7.04
CA LEU A 112 -2.28 1.14 7.80
C LEU A 112 -1.92 -0.10 6.99
N PHE A 113 -2.26 -0.13 5.69
CA PHE A 113 -1.96 -1.26 4.81
C PHE A 113 -0.46 -1.46 4.61
N ALA A 114 0.29 -0.39 4.30
CA ALA A 114 1.74 -0.46 4.17
C ALA A 114 2.42 -0.85 5.49
N GLY A 115 1.96 -0.29 6.62
CA GLY A 115 2.46 -0.63 7.94
C GLY A 115 2.17 -2.08 8.34
N TRP A 116 1.02 -2.62 7.93
CA TRP A 116 0.62 -4.00 8.22
C TRP A 116 1.49 -5.01 7.47
N VAL A 117 1.71 -4.79 6.17
CA VAL A 117 2.64 -5.59 5.36
C VAL A 117 4.06 -5.50 5.92
N PHE A 118 4.51 -4.29 6.26
CA PHE A 118 5.83 -4.10 6.84
C PHE A 118 6.01 -4.85 8.17
N ALA A 119 5.02 -4.76 9.08
CA ALA A 119 5.07 -5.48 10.35
C ALA A 119 5.15 -7.00 10.15
N TYR A 120 4.45 -7.53 9.15
CA TYR A 120 4.55 -8.93 8.75
C TYR A 120 5.98 -9.29 8.31
N HIS A 121 6.61 -8.48 7.46
CA HIS A 121 7.99 -8.73 7.01
C HIS A 121 9.03 -8.61 8.13
N VAL A 122 8.88 -7.66 9.06
CA VAL A 122 9.72 -7.63 10.26
C VAL A 122 9.52 -8.92 11.08
N ASN A 123 8.30 -9.45 11.14
CA ASN A 123 8.00 -10.64 11.91
C ASN A 123 8.58 -11.93 11.29
N LEU A 124 8.63 -12.01 9.96
CA LEU A 124 9.25 -13.16 9.26
C LEU A 124 10.70 -13.39 9.69
N GLN A 125 11.40 -12.33 10.10
CA GLN A 125 12.80 -12.37 10.50
C GLN A 125 12.93 -12.40 12.03
N ALA A 126 12.26 -11.48 12.73
CA ALA A 126 12.43 -11.29 14.17
C ALA A 126 11.53 -12.19 15.04
N HIS A 127 10.50 -12.83 14.47
CA HIS A 127 9.55 -13.69 15.19
C HIS A 127 9.03 -13.05 16.49
N PHE A 128 8.52 -11.81 16.39
CA PHE A 128 8.08 -11.02 17.54
C PHE A 128 6.59 -11.24 17.88
N ASP A 129 5.82 -11.90 17.01
CA ASP A 129 4.39 -12.15 17.22
C ASP A 129 4.03 -12.87 18.52
N PRO A 130 4.84 -13.79 19.11
CA PRO A 130 4.51 -14.38 20.40
C PRO A 130 4.48 -13.36 21.54
N LEU A 131 5.22 -12.25 21.42
CA LEU A 131 5.22 -11.16 22.42
C LEU A 131 3.88 -10.41 22.47
N LEU A 132 3.06 -10.54 21.42
CA LEU A 132 1.76 -9.88 21.30
C LEU A 132 0.60 -10.78 21.78
N GLY A 133 0.88 -12.01 22.21
CA GLY A 133 -0.14 -12.97 22.62
C GLY A 133 -1.17 -13.21 21.51
N PRO A 134 -2.49 -13.12 21.79
CA PRO A 134 -3.53 -13.30 20.77
C PRO A 134 -3.42 -12.35 19.59
N LEU A 135 -2.92 -11.12 19.81
CA LEU A 135 -2.74 -10.12 18.74
C LEU A 135 -1.63 -10.49 17.74
N GLY A 136 -0.80 -11.49 18.05
CA GLY A 136 0.18 -12.03 17.10
C GLY A 136 -0.47 -12.52 15.80
N GLY A 137 -1.73 -12.99 15.87
CA GLY A 137 -2.49 -13.40 14.68
C GLY A 137 -2.70 -12.27 13.66
N VAL A 138 -2.84 -11.04 14.15
CA VAL A 138 -2.94 -9.84 13.29
C VAL A 138 -1.66 -9.64 12.50
N VAL A 139 -0.50 -9.70 13.16
CA VAL A 139 0.80 -9.51 12.49
C VAL A 139 1.05 -10.59 11.45
N ARG A 140 0.75 -11.86 11.77
CA ARG A 140 0.88 -12.98 10.83
C ARG A 140 -0.02 -12.84 9.60
N SER A 141 -1.15 -12.14 9.72
CA SER A 141 -2.06 -11.85 8.61
C SER A 141 -1.69 -10.59 7.83
N GLY A 142 -0.52 -9.98 8.03
CA GLY A 142 -0.18 -8.69 7.43
C GLY A 142 0.01 -8.67 5.92
N ALA A 143 0.16 -9.83 5.28
CA ALA A 143 0.04 -9.95 3.83
C ALA A 143 -1.33 -9.42 3.31
N MET A 144 -2.36 -9.41 4.15
CA MET A 144 -3.70 -8.90 3.83
C MET A 144 -3.77 -7.39 3.61
N GLY A 145 -2.71 -6.65 3.99
CA GLY A 145 -2.62 -5.22 3.66
C GLY A 145 -2.57 -4.96 2.16
N VAL A 146 -2.04 -5.91 1.36
CA VAL A 146 -2.01 -5.80 -0.10
C VAL A 146 -3.42 -5.86 -0.69
N ASP A 147 -4.31 -6.68 -0.15
CA ASP A 147 -5.71 -6.79 -0.59
C ASP A 147 -6.48 -5.49 -0.34
N GLY A 148 -6.14 -4.83 0.77
CA GLY A 148 -6.59 -3.47 1.06
C GLY A 148 -6.21 -2.49 -0.06
N PHE A 149 -4.96 -2.57 -0.57
CA PHE A 149 -4.53 -1.78 -1.71
C PHE A 149 -5.24 -2.15 -3.02
N PHE A 150 -5.49 -3.44 -3.28
CA PHE A 150 -6.17 -3.90 -4.49
C PHE A 150 -7.61 -3.42 -4.57
N ILE A 151 -8.40 -3.59 -3.49
CA ILE A 151 -9.76 -3.04 -3.39
C ILE A 151 -9.72 -1.51 -3.53
N LEU A 152 -8.78 -0.86 -2.84
CA LEU A 152 -8.67 0.59 -2.88
C LEU A 152 -8.32 1.12 -4.28
N SER A 153 -7.48 0.40 -5.03
CA SER A 153 -7.07 0.77 -6.38
C SER A 153 -8.28 0.87 -7.31
N GLY A 154 -9.13 -0.17 -7.36
CA GLY A 154 -10.35 -0.15 -8.16
C GLY A 154 -11.32 0.96 -7.74
N MET A 155 -11.50 1.15 -6.44
CA MET A 155 -12.40 2.16 -5.87
C MET A 155 -11.95 3.59 -6.22
N ILE A 156 -10.68 3.93 -5.99
CA ILE A 156 -10.14 5.27 -6.28
C ILE A 156 -10.13 5.53 -7.78
N LEU A 157 -9.79 4.55 -8.61
CA LEU A 157 -9.82 4.73 -10.06
C LEU A 157 -11.21 5.05 -10.59
N ALA A 158 -12.21 4.31 -10.14
CA ALA A 158 -13.60 4.54 -10.53
C ALA A 158 -14.12 5.90 -10.05
N TYR A 159 -13.64 6.38 -8.89
CA TYR A 159 -13.99 7.69 -8.35
C TYR A 159 -13.31 8.84 -9.10
N ALA A 160 -12.01 8.67 -9.40
CA ALA A 160 -11.18 9.68 -10.06
C ALA A 160 -11.47 9.83 -11.56
N HIS A 161 -12.01 8.79 -12.19
CA HIS A 161 -12.21 8.72 -13.63
C HIS A 161 -13.61 8.21 -14.01
N PRO A 162 -14.69 8.87 -13.53
CA PRO A 162 -16.06 8.37 -13.66
C PRO A 162 -16.50 8.19 -15.11
N ASP A 163 -15.93 8.97 -16.05
CA ASP A 163 -16.30 9.03 -17.47
C ASP A 163 -15.24 8.45 -18.42
N LEU A 164 -14.26 7.69 -17.91
CA LEU A 164 -13.25 7.04 -18.75
C LEU A 164 -13.90 6.06 -19.74
N GLY A 165 -13.53 6.17 -21.01
CA GLY A 165 -14.04 5.31 -22.07
C GLY A 165 -12.93 4.52 -22.76
N PRO A 166 -13.29 3.58 -23.63
CA PRO A 166 -12.35 2.68 -24.30
C PRO A 166 -11.53 3.36 -25.42
N THR A 167 -11.83 4.62 -25.76
CA THR A 167 -11.13 5.34 -26.83
C THR A 167 -9.63 5.42 -26.56
N LEU A 168 -8.81 5.04 -27.55
CA LEU A 168 -7.35 4.98 -27.44
C LEU A 168 -6.72 6.28 -26.92
N GLN A 169 -7.23 7.44 -27.33
CA GLN A 169 -6.75 8.74 -26.84
C GLN A 169 -6.96 8.92 -25.32
N ARG A 170 -8.15 8.56 -24.81
CA ARG A 170 -8.49 8.67 -23.38
C ARG A 170 -7.75 7.62 -22.57
N ALA A 171 -7.70 6.39 -23.07
CA ALA A 171 -6.97 5.27 -22.47
C ALA A 171 -5.46 5.55 -22.41
N GLY A 172 -4.86 6.04 -23.49
CA GLY A 172 -3.43 6.40 -23.54
C GLY A 172 -3.06 7.50 -22.54
N ALA A 173 -3.85 8.57 -22.47
CA ALA A 173 -3.64 9.63 -21.48
C ALA A 173 -3.78 9.10 -20.03
N PHE A 174 -4.70 8.16 -19.82
CA PHE A 174 -4.87 7.48 -18.54
C PHE A 174 -3.64 6.61 -18.18
N TRP A 175 -3.19 5.76 -19.10
CA TRP A 175 -2.03 4.87 -18.87
C TRP A 175 -0.75 5.65 -18.59
N VAL A 176 -0.47 6.73 -19.33
CA VAL A 176 0.69 7.59 -19.07
C VAL A 176 0.63 8.18 -17.66
N LYS A 177 -0.53 8.70 -17.23
CA LYS A 177 -0.70 9.23 -15.87
C LYS A 177 -0.43 8.17 -14.80
N ARG A 178 -0.85 6.92 -15.04
CA ARG A 178 -0.64 5.80 -14.12
C ARG A 178 0.81 5.32 -14.12
N LEU A 179 1.45 5.24 -15.28
CA LEU A 179 2.85 4.87 -15.40
C LEU A 179 3.75 5.89 -14.69
N VAL A 180 3.51 7.20 -14.86
CA VAL A 180 4.23 8.26 -14.13
C VAL A 180 4.05 8.14 -12.61
N ARG A 181 2.91 7.63 -12.15
CA ARG A 181 2.62 7.47 -10.71
C ARG A 181 3.45 6.35 -10.08
N ILE A 182 3.70 5.24 -10.79
CA ILE A 182 4.36 4.05 -10.21
C ILE A 182 5.81 3.88 -10.68
N TYR A 183 6.10 4.13 -11.95
CA TYR A 183 7.34 3.71 -12.58
C TYR A 183 8.61 4.43 -12.10
N PRO A 184 8.62 5.77 -11.88
CA PRO A 184 9.83 6.46 -11.45
C PRO A 184 10.40 5.95 -10.13
N LEU A 185 9.52 5.68 -9.16
CA LEU A 185 9.94 5.13 -7.87
C LEU A 185 10.37 3.66 -8.00
N HIS A 186 9.62 2.86 -8.76
CA HIS A 186 10.00 1.47 -9.04
C HIS A 186 11.40 1.37 -9.64
N LEU A 187 11.69 2.18 -10.66
CA LEU A 187 12.99 2.23 -11.31
C LEU A 187 14.10 2.65 -10.35
N LEU A 188 13.84 3.63 -9.47
CA LEU A 188 14.77 4.01 -8.41
C LEU A 188 15.11 2.80 -7.53
N MET A 189 14.10 2.07 -7.03
CA MET A 189 14.33 0.95 -6.12
C MET A 189 15.07 -0.21 -6.78
N ILE A 190 14.73 -0.53 -8.03
CA ILE A 190 15.47 -1.53 -8.82
C ILE A 190 16.92 -1.10 -9.02
N THR A 191 17.17 0.18 -9.31
CA THR A 191 18.54 0.71 -9.49
C THR A 191 19.34 0.65 -8.19
N LEU A 192 18.74 1.05 -7.06
CA LEU A 192 19.40 0.97 -5.75
C LEU A 192 19.69 -0.48 -5.35
N MET A 193 18.77 -1.41 -5.63
CA MET A 193 18.98 -2.84 -5.43
C MET A 193 20.13 -3.37 -6.31
N ALA A 194 20.16 -3.00 -7.59
CA ALA A 194 21.24 -3.38 -8.50
C ALA A 194 22.61 -2.86 -8.03
N ALA A 195 22.67 -1.61 -7.58
CA ALA A 195 23.89 -1.00 -7.05
C ALA A 195 24.36 -1.68 -5.76
N MET A 196 23.42 -2.05 -4.86
CA MET A 196 23.72 -2.82 -3.65
C MET A 196 24.27 -4.21 -3.98
N LEU A 197 23.66 -4.92 -4.94
CA LEU A 197 24.12 -6.25 -5.34
C LEU A 197 25.48 -6.19 -6.04
N GLY A 198 25.68 -5.20 -6.91
CA GLY A 198 26.96 -4.97 -7.58
C GLY A 198 28.08 -4.65 -6.60
N SER A 199 27.83 -3.82 -5.59
CA SER A 199 28.82 -3.52 -4.55
C SER A 199 29.13 -4.71 -3.65
N ALA A 200 28.13 -5.52 -3.31
CA ALA A 200 28.33 -6.78 -2.58
C ALA A 200 29.21 -7.75 -3.39
N TRP A 201 28.95 -7.88 -4.70
CA TRP A 201 29.72 -8.76 -5.58
C TRP A 201 31.20 -8.34 -5.68
N MET A 202 31.48 -7.03 -5.74
CA MET A 202 32.85 -6.49 -5.76
C MET A 202 33.67 -6.84 -4.51
N VAL A 203 33.02 -7.06 -3.36
CA VAL A 203 33.68 -7.47 -2.10
C VAL A 203 33.58 -8.98 -1.84
N GLY A 204 33.19 -9.77 -2.85
CA GLY A 204 33.10 -11.22 -2.77
C GLY A 204 31.87 -11.75 -2.02
N LEU A 205 30.88 -10.91 -1.72
CA LEU A 205 29.62 -11.32 -1.13
C LEU A 205 28.62 -11.65 -2.23
N GLN A 206 28.09 -12.88 -2.21
CA GLN A 206 27.04 -13.30 -3.14
C GLN A 206 25.71 -13.56 -2.42
N PRO A 207 24.58 -13.24 -3.07
CA PRO A 207 23.28 -13.69 -2.60
C PRO A 207 23.22 -15.22 -2.52
N ARG A 208 22.41 -15.77 -1.60
CA ARG A 208 22.21 -17.22 -1.46
C ARG A 208 21.67 -17.86 -2.75
N GLU A 209 20.84 -17.12 -3.48
CA GLU A 209 20.20 -17.57 -4.71
C GLU A 209 20.42 -16.52 -5.82
N PRO A 210 21.60 -16.53 -6.48
CA PRO A 210 21.94 -15.52 -7.50
C PRO A 210 20.94 -15.44 -8.66
N GLY A 211 20.30 -16.58 -9.00
CA GLY A 211 19.30 -16.64 -10.07
C GLY A 211 18.09 -15.73 -9.87
N ARG A 212 17.77 -15.32 -8.63
CA ARG A 212 16.69 -14.36 -8.32
C ARG A 212 17.00 -12.93 -8.76
N PHE A 213 18.24 -12.66 -9.13
CA PHE A 213 18.70 -11.37 -9.62
C PHE A 213 19.19 -11.47 -11.06
N GLY A 214 18.73 -12.50 -11.77
CA GLY A 214 19.03 -12.73 -13.18
C GLY A 214 18.47 -11.65 -14.11
N PRO A 215 18.98 -11.58 -15.35
CA PRO A 215 18.55 -10.60 -16.34
C PRO A 215 17.12 -10.85 -16.84
N ASP A 216 16.66 -12.10 -16.86
CA ASP A 216 15.28 -12.50 -17.17
C ASP A 216 14.29 -11.90 -16.16
N GLU A 217 14.61 -12.03 -14.88
CA GLU A 217 13.81 -11.42 -13.82
C GLU A 217 13.93 -9.91 -13.79
N LEU A 218 15.09 -9.35 -14.15
CA LEU A 218 15.23 -7.90 -14.26
C LEU A 218 14.30 -7.37 -15.35
N LEU A 219 14.24 -8.05 -16.50
CA LEU A 219 13.37 -7.67 -17.60
C LEU A 219 11.89 -7.77 -17.19
N SER A 220 11.48 -8.82 -16.48
CA SER A 220 10.12 -8.97 -15.98
C SER A 220 9.71 -7.80 -15.07
N HIS A 221 10.63 -7.36 -14.20
CA HIS A 221 10.44 -6.21 -13.31
C HIS A 221 10.42 -4.88 -14.05
N LEU A 222 11.28 -4.69 -15.05
CA LEU A 222 11.31 -3.46 -15.86
C LEU A 222 10.05 -3.30 -16.72
N LEU A 223 9.45 -4.41 -17.15
CA LEU A 223 8.18 -4.44 -17.89
C LEU A 223 6.94 -4.48 -16.99
N LEU A 224 7.11 -4.68 -15.67
CA LEU A 224 6.03 -4.86 -14.70
C LEU A 224 5.11 -6.05 -15.03
N VAL A 225 5.66 -7.17 -15.48
CA VAL A 225 4.92 -8.39 -15.87
C VAL A 225 5.18 -9.60 -14.97
N GLN A 226 5.98 -9.44 -13.91
CA GLN A 226 6.40 -10.52 -13.02
C GLN A 226 5.26 -11.18 -12.23
N ALA A 227 4.12 -10.49 -12.04
CA ALA A 227 2.93 -11.06 -11.40
C ALA A 227 1.94 -11.73 -12.37
N TRP A 228 2.28 -11.77 -13.68
CA TRP A 228 1.37 -12.25 -14.73
C TRP A 228 1.54 -13.76 -15.00
N GLY A 229 2.32 -14.46 -14.16
CA GLY A 229 2.66 -15.89 -14.35
C GLY A 229 3.92 -16.14 -15.18
N PHE A 230 4.70 -15.10 -15.51
CA PHE A 230 5.99 -15.24 -16.20
C PHE A 230 7.17 -15.50 -15.24
N SER A 231 6.95 -15.39 -13.93
CA SER A 231 7.93 -15.67 -12.90
C SER A 231 7.29 -16.48 -11.78
N ASP A 232 8.06 -17.36 -11.18
CA ASP A 232 7.66 -18.30 -10.12
C ASP A 232 8.44 -18.06 -8.81
N ARG A 233 9.26 -16.99 -8.75
CA ARG A 233 10.14 -16.71 -7.61
C ARG A 233 10.13 -15.24 -7.23
N TRP A 234 10.34 -14.98 -5.95
CA TRP A 234 10.50 -13.63 -5.42
C TRP A 234 11.85 -13.05 -5.84
N ALA A 235 11.88 -12.31 -6.93
CA ALA A 235 13.08 -11.74 -7.52
C ALA A 235 13.22 -10.24 -7.24
N TRP A 236 14.44 -9.72 -7.41
CA TRP A 236 14.75 -8.28 -7.32
C TRP A 236 14.06 -7.56 -6.14
N ASN A 237 13.24 -6.55 -6.43
CA ASN A 237 12.40 -5.91 -5.44
C ASN A 237 11.11 -6.70 -5.31
N TYR A 238 11.17 -7.79 -4.53
CA TYR A 238 10.10 -8.77 -4.51
C TYR A 238 8.68 -8.20 -4.23
N PRO A 239 8.42 -7.20 -3.36
CA PRO A 239 7.06 -6.65 -3.16
C PRO A 239 6.49 -5.94 -4.40
N SER A 240 7.30 -5.66 -5.42
CA SER A 240 6.86 -5.02 -6.67
C SER A 240 5.89 -5.87 -7.51
N TRP A 241 5.70 -7.15 -7.18
CA TRP A 241 4.66 -7.97 -7.81
C TRP A 241 3.26 -7.32 -7.70
N SER A 242 2.99 -6.64 -6.59
CA SER A 242 1.69 -5.97 -6.38
C SER A 242 1.46 -4.85 -7.39
N ILE A 243 2.49 -4.05 -7.72
CA ILE A 243 2.38 -3.00 -8.75
C ILE A 243 2.39 -3.58 -10.18
N SER A 244 2.96 -4.77 -10.39
CA SER A 244 2.82 -5.51 -11.65
C SER A 244 1.37 -5.96 -11.86
N ALA A 245 0.70 -6.44 -10.82
CA ALA A 245 -0.73 -6.75 -10.86
C ALA A 245 -1.58 -5.49 -11.06
N GLU A 246 -1.28 -4.40 -10.35
CA GLU A 246 -1.94 -3.11 -10.56
C GLU A 246 -1.77 -2.59 -12.00
N TRP A 247 -0.59 -2.76 -12.59
CA TRP A 247 -0.32 -2.37 -13.97
C TRP A 247 -1.24 -3.12 -14.95
N ALA A 248 -1.44 -4.43 -14.77
CA ALA A 248 -2.43 -5.18 -15.54
C ALA A 248 -3.85 -4.61 -15.37
N GLY A 249 -4.23 -4.28 -14.14
CA GLY A 249 -5.49 -3.60 -13.82
C GLY A 249 -5.64 -2.28 -14.57
N TYR A 250 -4.60 -1.45 -14.60
CA TYR A 250 -4.60 -0.17 -15.31
C TYR A 250 -4.75 -0.34 -16.82
N LEU A 251 -4.11 -1.34 -17.41
CA LEU A 251 -4.24 -1.63 -18.84
C LEU A 251 -5.68 -1.97 -19.23
N VAL A 252 -6.37 -2.79 -18.44
CA VAL A 252 -7.75 -3.22 -18.74
C VAL A 252 -8.82 -2.22 -18.27
N PHE A 253 -8.50 -1.32 -17.33
CA PHE A 253 -9.46 -0.44 -16.68
C PHE A 253 -10.34 0.40 -17.65
N PRO A 254 -9.83 1.00 -18.74
CA PRO A 254 -10.64 1.75 -19.68
C PRO A 254 -11.74 0.93 -20.37
N LEU A 255 -11.54 -0.39 -20.51
CA LEU A 255 -12.53 -1.34 -21.04
C LEU A 255 -13.45 -1.86 -19.93
N LEU A 256 -12.88 -2.16 -18.77
CA LEU A 256 -13.59 -2.73 -17.63
C LEU A 256 -14.63 -1.77 -17.04
N LEU A 257 -14.30 -0.50 -16.87
CA LEU A 257 -15.18 0.46 -16.19
C LEU A 257 -16.54 0.62 -16.91
N PRO A 258 -16.60 0.85 -18.23
CA PRO A 258 -17.87 0.89 -18.96
C PRO A 258 -18.75 -0.36 -18.78
N LEU A 259 -18.15 -1.56 -18.67
CA LEU A 259 -18.87 -2.82 -18.49
C LEU A 259 -19.51 -2.94 -17.09
N LEU A 260 -18.86 -2.38 -16.07
CA LEU A 260 -19.34 -2.43 -14.69
C LEU A 260 -20.27 -1.26 -14.34
N ARG A 261 -20.26 -0.15 -15.09
CA ARG A 261 -21.13 1.03 -14.86
C ARG A 261 -22.61 0.69 -14.74
N PRO A 262 -23.21 -0.19 -15.57
CA PRO A 262 -24.64 -0.48 -15.47
C PRO A 262 -25.03 -1.26 -14.21
N ALA A 263 -24.06 -1.82 -13.45
CA ALA A 263 -24.31 -2.60 -12.24
C ALA A 263 -25.09 -1.81 -11.20
N ARG A 264 -26.27 -2.35 -10.84
CA ARG A 264 -27.19 -1.84 -9.83
C ARG A 264 -28.02 -2.98 -9.23
N GLY A 265 -28.57 -2.76 -8.03
CA GLY A 265 -29.48 -3.71 -7.38
C GLY A 265 -28.92 -5.13 -7.31
N ALA A 266 -29.71 -6.12 -7.74
CA ALA A 266 -29.33 -7.53 -7.74
C ALA A 266 -28.09 -7.83 -8.59
N MET A 267 -27.89 -7.14 -9.72
CA MET A 267 -26.69 -7.33 -10.55
C MET A 267 -25.42 -6.91 -9.82
N LEU A 268 -25.47 -5.78 -9.10
CA LEU A 268 -24.35 -5.32 -8.29
C LEU A 268 -24.02 -6.32 -7.17
N ALA A 269 -25.04 -6.79 -6.45
CA ALA A 269 -24.88 -7.79 -5.40
C ALA A 269 -24.33 -9.12 -5.94
N GLY A 270 -24.84 -9.59 -7.08
CA GLY A 270 -24.36 -10.80 -7.76
C GLY A 270 -22.90 -10.70 -8.20
N LEU A 271 -22.48 -9.55 -8.73
CA LEU A 271 -21.08 -9.32 -9.12
C LEU A 271 -20.14 -9.25 -7.92
N ILE A 272 -20.55 -8.62 -6.81
CA ILE A 272 -19.77 -8.62 -5.56
C ILE A 272 -19.63 -10.05 -5.02
N ALA A 273 -20.72 -10.82 -5.00
CA ALA A 273 -20.71 -12.21 -4.58
C ALA A 273 -19.81 -13.07 -5.50
N ALA A 274 -19.82 -12.82 -6.81
CA ALA A 274 -18.94 -13.49 -7.76
C ALA A 274 -17.46 -13.17 -7.51
N CYS A 275 -17.11 -11.94 -7.11
CA CYS A 275 -15.74 -11.59 -6.73
C CYS A 275 -15.29 -12.37 -5.48
N LEU A 276 -16.13 -12.43 -4.43
CA LEU A 276 -15.82 -13.20 -3.23
C LEU A 276 -15.73 -14.71 -3.51
N ALA A 277 -16.60 -15.24 -4.37
CA ALA A 277 -16.55 -16.63 -4.79
C ALA A 277 -15.28 -16.94 -5.61
N ALA A 278 -14.84 -16.03 -6.48
CA ALA A 278 -13.59 -16.17 -7.22
C ALA A 278 -12.37 -16.19 -6.28
N LEU A 279 -12.36 -15.35 -5.25
CA LEU A 279 -11.31 -15.40 -4.21
C LEU A 279 -11.33 -16.71 -3.43
N GLY A 280 -12.51 -17.20 -3.06
CA GLY A 280 -12.65 -18.51 -2.41
C GLY A 280 -12.15 -19.65 -3.30
N ALA A 281 -12.46 -19.60 -4.60
CA ALA A 281 -11.95 -20.57 -5.57
C ALA A 281 -10.41 -20.46 -5.74
N ALA A 282 -9.85 -19.25 -5.75
CA ALA A 282 -8.40 -19.04 -5.80
C ALA A 282 -7.70 -19.60 -4.55
N GLN A 283 -8.28 -19.38 -3.37
CA GLN A 283 -7.78 -19.94 -2.11
C GLN A 283 -7.80 -21.48 -2.11
N LEU A 284 -8.87 -22.08 -2.64
CA LEU A 284 -8.99 -23.54 -2.76
C LEU A 284 -8.05 -24.12 -3.83
N TYR A 285 -7.79 -23.39 -4.91
CA TYR A 285 -6.83 -23.80 -5.94
C TYR A 285 -5.40 -23.82 -5.38
N ALA A 286 -5.05 -22.84 -4.56
CA ALA A 286 -3.74 -22.66 -3.97
C ALA A 286 -3.64 -23.31 -2.58
N ILE A 287 -3.94 -24.62 -2.49
CA ILE A 287 -4.10 -25.37 -1.22
C ILE A 287 -2.95 -25.13 -0.22
N SER A 288 -1.71 -24.95 -0.69
CA SER A 288 -0.52 -24.70 0.14
C SER A 288 -0.19 -23.22 0.37
N ALA A 289 -0.70 -22.29 -0.46
CA ALA A 289 -0.36 -20.86 -0.42
C ALA A 289 -1.51 -19.96 0.04
N GLY A 290 -2.74 -20.48 0.12
CA GLY A 290 -3.93 -19.68 0.43
C GLY A 290 -4.13 -18.53 -0.56
N LEU A 291 -4.59 -17.37 -0.08
CA LEU A 291 -4.65 -16.14 -0.87
C LEU A 291 -3.31 -15.41 -0.96
N SER A 292 -2.21 -15.94 -0.41
CA SER A 292 -0.88 -15.36 -0.55
C SER A 292 -0.24 -15.61 -1.93
N LEU A 293 -1.07 -15.62 -2.98
CA LEU A 293 -0.66 -15.61 -4.39
C LEU A 293 0.06 -14.29 -4.71
N THR A 294 1.22 -14.39 -5.36
CA THR A 294 2.10 -13.25 -5.65
C THR A 294 2.57 -13.24 -7.11
N TYR A 295 3.69 -13.91 -7.42
CA TYR A 295 4.27 -13.98 -8.76
C TYR A 295 3.50 -14.98 -9.64
N ASP A 296 3.26 -16.16 -9.10
CA ASP A 296 2.36 -17.16 -9.67
C ASP A 296 0.94 -16.96 -9.11
N GLY A 297 -0.03 -16.77 -10.01
CA GLY A 297 -1.43 -16.54 -9.65
C GLY A 297 -1.78 -15.16 -9.08
N GLY A 298 -0.86 -14.18 -9.04
CA GLY A 298 -1.13 -12.84 -8.49
C GLY A 298 -2.34 -12.14 -9.11
N LEU A 299 -2.53 -12.30 -10.43
CA LEU A 299 -3.69 -11.76 -11.13
C LEU A 299 -5.02 -12.41 -10.69
N LEU A 300 -5.02 -13.69 -10.29
CA LEU A 300 -6.23 -14.40 -9.83
C LEU A 300 -6.74 -13.85 -8.50
N ARG A 301 -5.82 -13.38 -7.64
CA ARG A 301 -6.13 -12.64 -6.41
C ARG A 301 -6.51 -11.18 -6.70
N PHE A 302 -5.69 -10.50 -7.48
CA PHE A 302 -5.83 -9.06 -7.76
C PHE A 302 -7.16 -8.69 -8.42
N PHE A 303 -7.56 -9.37 -9.50
CA PHE A 303 -8.69 -8.91 -10.32
C PHE A 303 -10.03 -8.95 -9.58
N PRO A 304 -10.40 -10.02 -8.85
CA PRO A 304 -11.63 -10.03 -8.06
C PRO A 304 -11.71 -8.88 -7.05
N GLU A 305 -10.60 -8.57 -6.38
CA GLU A 305 -10.55 -7.49 -5.38
C GLU A 305 -10.60 -6.10 -6.02
N PHE A 306 -9.86 -5.91 -7.11
CA PHE A 306 -9.88 -4.69 -7.89
C PHE A 306 -11.28 -4.39 -8.44
N ILE A 307 -11.94 -5.39 -9.01
CA ILE A 307 -13.33 -5.29 -9.48
C ILE A 307 -14.27 -5.03 -8.31
N ALA A 308 -14.11 -5.74 -7.18
CA ALA A 308 -14.89 -5.48 -5.97
C ALA A 308 -14.74 -4.02 -5.51
N GLY A 309 -13.54 -3.43 -5.60
CA GLY A 309 -13.31 -2.00 -5.35
C GLY A 309 -14.14 -1.06 -6.23
N VAL A 310 -14.20 -1.33 -7.54
CA VAL A 310 -15.05 -0.57 -8.48
C VAL A 310 -16.53 -0.70 -8.10
N LEU A 311 -16.97 -1.92 -7.79
CA LEU A 311 -18.35 -2.21 -7.39
C LEU A 311 -18.69 -1.60 -6.02
N ALA A 312 -17.73 -1.54 -5.09
CA ALA A 312 -17.90 -0.92 -3.79
C ALA A 312 -18.22 0.57 -3.95
N LEU A 313 -17.52 1.30 -4.82
CA LEU A 313 -17.87 2.70 -5.11
C LEU A 313 -19.33 2.81 -5.62
N ARG A 314 -19.72 1.95 -6.57
CA ARG A 314 -21.10 1.93 -7.09
C ARG A 314 -22.12 1.68 -5.98
N TRP A 315 -21.80 0.78 -5.06
CA TRP A 315 -22.64 0.50 -3.89
C TRP A 315 -22.74 1.72 -2.96
N THR A 316 -21.63 2.42 -2.69
CA THR A 316 -21.64 3.64 -1.87
C THR A 316 -22.40 4.80 -2.50
N GLN A 317 -22.62 4.78 -3.81
CA GLN A 317 -23.41 5.78 -4.54
C GLN A 317 -24.88 5.37 -4.70
N ALA A 318 -25.26 4.16 -4.28
CA ALA A 318 -26.63 3.69 -4.39
C ALA A 318 -27.59 4.58 -3.57
N PRO A 319 -28.80 4.86 -4.08
CA PRO A 319 -29.79 5.67 -3.35
C PRO A 319 -30.18 5.05 -2.02
N ARG A 320 -30.29 3.72 -1.98
CA ARG A 320 -30.63 2.94 -0.79
C ARG A 320 -29.37 2.41 -0.13
N TRP A 321 -28.80 3.21 0.78
CA TRP A 321 -27.68 2.81 1.61
C TRP A 321 -28.19 2.41 3.01
N PRO A 322 -27.92 1.19 3.50
CA PRO A 322 -28.70 0.59 4.58
C PRO A 322 -28.41 1.14 5.98
N LEU A 323 -27.19 1.63 6.25
CA LEU A 323 -26.73 2.02 7.60
C LEU A 323 -25.86 3.28 7.53
N PRO A 324 -25.57 4.03 8.60
CA PRO A 324 -24.59 5.12 8.51
C PRO A 324 -23.21 4.61 8.04
N GLY A 325 -22.53 5.33 7.14
CA GLY A 325 -21.27 4.87 6.54
C GLY A 325 -20.18 4.51 7.57
N HIS A 326 -20.09 5.29 8.65
CA HIS A 326 -19.12 5.03 9.71
C HIS A 326 -19.42 3.76 10.50
N VAL A 327 -20.69 3.37 10.65
CA VAL A 327 -21.07 2.10 11.27
C VAL A 327 -20.56 0.96 10.41
N VAL A 328 -20.82 1.00 9.10
CA VAL A 328 -20.30 0.00 8.14
C VAL A 328 -18.77 -0.05 8.19
N ALA A 329 -18.11 1.10 8.29
CA ALA A 329 -16.65 1.18 8.38
C ALA A 329 -16.10 0.48 9.64
N TRP A 330 -16.69 0.75 10.81
CA TRP A 330 -16.27 0.13 12.07
C TRP A 330 -16.60 -1.35 12.12
N THR A 331 -17.76 -1.77 11.61
CA THR A 331 -18.10 -3.18 11.47
C THR A 331 -17.09 -3.89 10.55
N GLY A 332 -16.75 -3.29 9.41
CA GLY A 332 -15.69 -3.78 8.54
C GLY A 332 -14.35 -3.92 9.27
N GLY A 333 -13.94 -2.89 10.01
CA GLY A 333 -12.70 -2.94 10.83
C GLY A 333 -12.71 -4.03 11.90
N ALA A 334 -13.84 -4.27 12.56
CA ALA A 334 -13.98 -5.36 13.52
C ALA A 334 -13.90 -6.74 12.83
N ILE A 335 -14.48 -6.88 11.64
CA ILE A 335 -14.38 -8.11 10.82
C ILE A 335 -12.94 -8.33 10.34
N VAL A 336 -12.21 -7.28 9.93
CA VAL A 336 -10.78 -7.35 9.60
C VAL A 336 -9.98 -7.91 10.78
N LEU A 337 -10.21 -7.35 11.98
CA LEU A 337 -9.53 -7.78 13.19
C LEU A 337 -9.89 -9.23 13.55
N GLY A 338 -11.18 -9.58 13.55
CA GLY A 338 -11.65 -10.93 13.84
C GLY A 338 -11.10 -11.97 12.85
N GLY A 339 -11.20 -11.69 11.55
CA GLY A 339 -10.65 -12.51 10.48
C GLY A 339 -9.14 -12.73 10.63
N ALA A 340 -8.39 -11.67 10.94
CA ALA A 340 -6.94 -11.76 11.14
C ALA A 340 -6.57 -12.57 12.40
N LEU A 341 -7.34 -12.46 13.48
CA LEU A 341 -7.13 -13.23 14.71
C LEU A 341 -7.39 -14.73 14.53
N VAL A 342 -8.35 -15.10 13.67
CA VAL A 342 -8.67 -16.50 13.35
C VAL A 342 -8.01 -16.99 12.06
N HIS A 343 -7.10 -16.21 11.48
CA HIS A 343 -6.37 -16.54 10.25
C HIS A 343 -7.27 -16.82 9.03
N SER A 344 -8.43 -16.17 8.95
CA SER A 344 -9.34 -16.30 7.82
C SER A 344 -9.15 -15.15 6.82
N GLU A 345 -8.39 -15.40 5.76
CA GLU A 345 -8.08 -14.41 4.71
C GLU A 345 -9.36 -13.87 4.04
N LEU A 346 -10.31 -14.74 3.67
CA LEU A 346 -11.58 -14.32 3.05
C LEU A 346 -12.42 -13.42 3.95
N VAL A 347 -12.49 -13.72 5.25
CA VAL A 347 -13.20 -12.89 6.22
C VAL A 347 -12.49 -11.54 6.35
N THR A 348 -11.17 -11.52 6.40
CA THR A 348 -10.37 -10.30 6.42
C THR A 348 -10.62 -9.44 5.16
N VAL A 349 -10.60 -10.03 3.96
CA VAL A 349 -10.87 -9.32 2.70
C VAL A 349 -12.30 -8.78 2.65
N ALA A 350 -13.30 -9.54 3.08
CA ALA A 350 -14.68 -9.07 3.20
C ALA A 350 -14.79 -7.90 4.19
N GLY A 351 -14.06 -7.97 5.31
CA GLY A 351 -13.95 -6.87 6.28
C GLY A 351 -13.33 -5.61 5.66
N LEU A 352 -12.24 -5.76 4.90
CA LEU A 352 -11.56 -4.65 4.19
C LEU A 352 -12.50 -3.98 3.18
N PHE A 353 -13.25 -4.78 2.42
CA PHE A 353 -14.27 -4.29 1.49
C PHE A 353 -15.30 -3.41 2.20
N LEU A 354 -15.88 -3.91 3.32
CA LEU A 354 -16.87 -3.16 4.11
C LEU A 354 -16.27 -1.91 4.74
N ALA A 355 -15.05 -2.01 5.29
CA ALA A 355 -14.35 -0.90 5.92
C ALA A 355 -14.15 0.26 4.94
N LEU A 356 -13.60 -0.05 3.77
CA LEU A 356 -13.33 0.93 2.71
C LEU A 356 -14.62 1.51 2.12
N ALA A 357 -15.65 0.69 1.88
CA ALA A 357 -16.95 1.18 1.41
C ALA A 357 -17.62 2.11 2.43
N GLY A 358 -17.59 1.77 3.72
CA GLY A 358 -18.12 2.60 4.79
C GLY A 358 -17.39 3.94 4.93
N MET A 359 -16.05 3.93 4.83
CA MET A 359 -15.24 5.15 4.83
C MET A 359 -15.53 6.03 3.61
N MET A 360 -15.55 5.44 2.41
CA MET A 360 -15.93 6.14 1.18
C MET A 360 -17.30 6.81 1.32
N ARG A 361 -18.33 6.08 1.77
CA ARG A 361 -19.67 6.64 1.98
C ARG A 361 -19.66 7.79 2.98
N THR A 362 -18.94 7.66 4.09
CA THR A 362 -18.85 8.69 5.14
C THR A 362 -18.29 10.00 4.57
N ASN A 363 -17.23 9.91 3.77
CA ASN A 363 -16.59 11.07 3.14
C ASN A 363 -17.46 11.67 2.03
N LEU A 364 -18.13 10.85 1.22
CA LEU A 364 -19.07 11.33 0.19
C LEU A 364 -20.26 12.10 0.76
N GLN A 365 -20.64 11.80 2.01
CA GLN A 365 -21.69 12.52 2.74
C GLN A 365 -21.19 13.79 3.44
N GLY A 366 -19.92 14.17 3.29
CA GLY A 366 -19.33 15.34 3.94
C GLY A 366 -19.22 15.23 5.46
N ARG A 367 -19.34 14.02 6.03
CA ARG A 367 -19.18 13.80 7.46
C ARG A 367 -17.68 13.83 7.82
N PRO A 368 -17.33 14.13 9.08
CA PRO A 368 -15.95 14.05 9.54
C PRO A 368 -15.35 12.67 9.23
N GLY A 369 -14.17 12.65 8.62
CA GLY A 369 -13.44 11.42 8.35
C GLY A 369 -13.08 10.68 9.65
N LEU A 370 -13.01 9.36 9.58
CA LEU A 370 -12.68 8.47 10.69
C LEU A 370 -11.18 8.49 11.01
N LEU A 371 -10.35 8.26 9.99
CA LEU A 371 -8.90 8.12 10.08
C LEU A 371 -8.18 9.37 9.60
N GLY A 372 -8.73 10.07 8.61
CA GLY A 372 -8.14 11.29 8.03
C GLY A 372 -8.05 12.47 9.00
N ARG A 373 -8.80 12.41 10.11
CA ARG A 373 -8.71 13.39 11.21
C ARG A 373 -7.53 13.15 12.17
N ILE A 374 -6.92 11.95 12.13
CA ILE A 374 -5.80 11.61 12.99
C ILE A 374 -4.57 12.35 12.44
N PRO A 375 -3.90 13.21 13.25
CA PRO A 375 -2.75 13.96 12.80
C PRO A 375 -1.67 13.06 12.20
N GLY A 376 -1.14 13.43 11.03
CA GLY A 376 -0.07 12.70 10.35
C GLY A 376 -0.50 11.46 9.55
N MET A 377 -1.69 10.88 9.78
CA MET A 377 -2.13 9.67 9.06
C MET A 377 -2.27 9.89 7.55
N VAL A 378 -2.79 11.04 7.13
CA VAL A 378 -2.89 11.39 5.71
C VAL A 378 -1.51 11.48 5.09
N TRP A 379 -0.55 12.15 5.75
CA TRP A 379 0.81 12.26 5.25
C TRP A 379 1.51 10.89 5.16
N LEU A 380 1.36 10.04 6.18
CA LEU A 380 1.83 8.65 6.12
C LEU A 380 1.19 7.88 4.96
N GLY A 381 -0.09 8.16 4.69
CA GLY A 381 -0.82 7.63 3.55
C GLY A 381 -0.28 8.10 2.20
N GLU A 382 0.18 9.34 2.11
CA GLU A 382 0.81 9.90 0.90
C GLU A 382 2.17 9.24 0.62
N ILE A 383 3.00 9.03 1.65
CA ILE A 383 4.32 8.39 1.51
C ILE A 383 4.27 6.86 1.49
N SER A 384 3.11 6.25 1.76
CA SER A 384 2.92 4.80 1.88
C SER A 384 3.46 4.00 0.70
N TYR A 385 3.40 4.54 -0.52
CA TYR A 385 3.93 3.89 -1.70
C TYR A 385 5.45 3.80 -1.67
N ALA A 386 6.12 4.93 -1.39
CA ALA A 386 7.56 4.98 -1.15
C ALA A 386 7.99 4.03 -0.03
N TYR A 387 7.24 3.99 1.07
CA TYR A 387 7.50 3.09 2.19
C TYR A 387 7.41 1.61 1.79
N TYR A 388 6.32 1.24 1.12
CA TYR A 388 6.09 -0.12 0.62
C TYR A 388 7.17 -0.58 -0.37
N MET A 389 7.62 0.28 -1.27
CA MET A 389 8.64 -0.10 -2.25
C MET A 389 10.07 -0.14 -1.68
N SER A 390 10.29 0.47 -0.50
CA SER A 390 11.62 0.61 0.11
C SER A 390 12.00 -0.56 1.01
N PHE A 391 11.03 -1.21 1.68
CA PHE A 391 11.37 -2.10 2.79
C PHE A 391 12.16 -3.35 2.36
N ALA A 392 11.92 -3.90 1.17
CA ALA A 392 12.62 -5.10 0.71
C ALA A 392 14.12 -4.86 0.45
N LEU A 393 14.49 -3.66 0.01
CA LEU A 393 15.89 -3.26 -0.12
C LEU A 393 16.57 -3.24 1.25
N ILE A 394 15.92 -2.59 2.23
CA ILE A 394 16.44 -2.50 3.60
C ILE A 394 16.50 -3.88 4.26
N GLU A 395 15.49 -4.71 4.07
CA GLU A 395 15.45 -6.09 4.55
C GLU A 395 16.62 -6.90 4.00
N THR A 396 16.85 -6.85 2.69
CA THR A 396 17.92 -7.61 2.03
C THR A 396 19.29 -7.15 2.53
N LEU A 397 19.49 -5.84 2.67
CA LEU A 397 20.72 -5.26 3.20
C LEU A 397 20.95 -5.72 4.65
N GLN A 398 19.96 -5.51 5.51
CA GLN A 398 20.05 -5.82 6.93
C GLN A 398 20.22 -7.32 7.19
N ALA A 399 19.44 -8.17 6.52
CA ALA A 399 19.58 -9.63 6.62
C ALA A 399 20.95 -10.11 6.16
N THR A 400 21.58 -9.44 5.19
CA THR A 400 22.95 -9.78 4.75
C THR A 400 23.99 -9.34 5.77
N LEU A 401 23.88 -8.12 6.30
CA LEU A 401 24.79 -7.61 7.34
C LEU A 401 24.73 -8.46 8.62
N TRP A 402 23.52 -8.78 9.09
CA TRP A 402 23.34 -9.56 10.32
C TRP A 402 23.92 -10.97 10.21
N ARG A 403 23.72 -11.63 9.08
CA ARG A 403 24.35 -12.93 8.79
C ARG A 403 25.88 -12.82 8.81
N GLY A 404 26.44 -11.78 8.19
CA GLY A 404 27.88 -11.53 8.20
C GLY A 404 28.46 -11.29 9.60
N LEU A 405 27.67 -10.70 10.51
CA LEU A 405 28.04 -10.47 11.91
C LEU A 405 27.71 -11.65 12.84
N GLY A 406 27.08 -12.71 12.34
CA GLY A 406 26.61 -13.83 13.16
C GLY A 406 25.49 -13.44 14.15
N LEU A 407 24.76 -12.37 13.87
CA LEU A 407 23.64 -11.92 14.69
C LEU A 407 22.35 -12.60 14.26
N ASP A 408 21.62 -13.16 15.23
CA ASP A 408 20.28 -13.70 15.03
C ASP A 408 19.21 -12.62 15.24
N PRO A 409 18.36 -12.33 14.23
CA PRO A 409 17.21 -11.43 14.35
C PRO A 409 16.26 -11.78 15.50
N ALA A 410 15.99 -13.07 15.72
CA ALA A 410 15.06 -13.50 16.76
C ALA A 410 15.61 -13.24 18.17
N GLY A 411 16.93 -13.33 18.36
CA GLY A 411 17.60 -12.93 19.61
C GLY A 411 17.58 -11.42 19.89
N HIS A 412 17.40 -10.57 18.88
CA HIS A 412 17.54 -9.11 18.98
C HIS A 412 16.37 -8.34 18.33
N LYS A 413 15.15 -8.79 18.61
CA LYS A 413 13.90 -8.31 17.98
C LYS A 413 13.77 -6.79 17.87
N LEU A 414 14.00 -6.07 18.97
CA LEU A 414 13.88 -4.60 18.99
C LEU A 414 14.93 -3.94 18.08
N LEU A 415 16.19 -4.39 18.15
CA LEU A 415 17.26 -3.86 17.32
C LEU A 415 17.00 -4.15 15.84
N TYR A 416 16.54 -5.36 15.53
CA TYR A 416 16.19 -5.74 14.16
C TYR A 416 15.03 -4.89 13.63
N GLY A 417 13.96 -4.74 14.40
CA GLY A 417 12.79 -3.95 14.05
C GLY A 417 13.10 -2.46 13.85
N LEU A 418 13.92 -1.86 14.73
CA LEU A 418 14.38 -0.48 14.57
C LEU A 418 15.29 -0.32 13.34
N GLY A 419 16.19 -1.28 13.13
CA GLY A 419 17.07 -1.34 11.95
C GLY A 419 16.30 -1.44 10.64
N MET A 420 15.13 -2.08 10.65
CA MET A 420 14.24 -2.12 9.49
C MET A 420 13.45 -0.82 9.34
N THR A 421 12.86 -0.33 10.43
CA THR A 421 11.86 0.75 10.41
C THR A 421 12.48 2.09 10.08
N VAL A 422 13.57 2.47 10.77
CA VAL A 422 14.16 3.81 10.63
C VAL A 422 14.74 4.03 9.22
N PRO A 423 15.58 3.15 8.67
CA PRO A 423 16.12 3.31 7.33
C PRO A 423 15.04 3.23 6.25
N THR A 424 14.03 2.37 6.40
CA THR A 424 12.90 2.30 5.44
C THR A 424 12.14 3.62 5.42
N LEU A 425 11.83 4.20 6.57
CA LEU A 425 11.12 5.48 6.65
C LEU A 425 11.95 6.64 6.07
N VAL A 426 13.25 6.68 6.36
CA VAL A 426 14.16 7.69 5.80
C VAL A 426 14.24 7.56 4.28
N LEU A 427 14.48 6.36 3.76
CA LEU A 427 14.54 6.11 2.32
C LEU A 427 13.21 6.47 1.64
N ALA A 428 12.08 6.09 2.25
CA ALA A 428 10.75 6.42 1.75
C ALA A 428 10.52 7.93 1.68
N ALA A 429 10.86 8.67 2.74
CA ALA A 429 10.69 10.12 2.78
C ALA A 429 11.56 10.82 1.71
N LEU A 430 12.81 10.39 1.55
CA LEU A 430 13.72 10.91 0.52
C LEU A 430 13.23 10.58 -0.88
N ALA A 431 12.89 9.32 -1.16
CA ALA A 431 12.42 8.88 -2.46
C ALA A 431 11.09 9.56 -2.86
N TRP A 432 10.19 9.74 -1.89
CA TRP A 432 8.95 10.49 -2.10
C TRP A 432 9.23 11.96 -2.46
N ALA A 433 10.10 12.63 -1.69
CA ALA A 433 10.39 14.05 -1.88
C ALA A 433 11.19 14.33 -3.16
N LEU A 434 12.12 13.46 -3.52
CA LEU A 434 13.10 13.68 -4.59
C LEU A 434 12.69 13.04 -5.93
N VAL A 435 11.87 12.00 -5.94
CA VAL A 435 11.53 11.26 -7.16
C VAL A 435 10.03 11.24 -7.40
N GLU A 436 9.24 10.69 -6.48
CA GLU A 436 7.80 10.47 -6.68
C GLU A 436 7.05 11.80 -6.88
N ARG A 437 7.21 12.74 -5.93
CA ARG A 437 6.50 14.02 -5.95
C ARG A 437 6.94 14.92 -7.10
N PRO A 438 8.24 15.06 -7.42
CA PRO A 438 8.68 15.81 -8.60
C PRO A 438 8.18 15.23 -9.92
N ALA A 439 8.22 13.90 -10.11
CA ALA A 439 7.74 13.25 -11.33
C ALA A 439 6.25 13.55 -11.59
N MET A 440 5.41 13.44 -10.55
CA MET A 440 4.00 13.78 -10.66
C MET A 440 3.76 15.26 -10.99
N ARG A 441 4.52 16.17 -10.36
CA ARG A 441 4.43 17.61 -10.63
C ARG A 441 4.86 17.96 -12.05
N ALA A 442 5.93 17.35 -12.54
CA ALA A 442 6.43 17.56 -13.90
C ALA A 442 5.40 17.13 -14.94
N HIS A 443 4.78 15.96 -14.78
CA HIS A 443 3.71 15.50 -15.67
C HIS A 443 2.47 16.40 -15.61
N ALA A 444 2.05 16.84 -14.41
CA ALA A 444 0.94 17.78 -14.27
C ALA A 444 1.22 19.12 -14.97
N ALA A 445 2.44 19.66 -14.84
CA ALA A 445 2.85 20.88 -15.52
C ALA A 445 2.89 20.71 -17.05
N TRP A 446 3.42 19.60 -17.56
CA TRP A 446 3.45 19.27 -18.98
C TRP A 446 2.04 19.21 -19.58
N ARG A 447 1.09 18.54 -18.89
CA ARG A 447 -0.32 18.49 -19.31
C ARG A 447 -0.96 19.87 -19.40
N ARG A 448 -0.76 20.73 -18.39
CA ARG A 448 -1.31 22.09 -18.40
C ARG A 448 -0.82 22.90 -19.61
N ARG A 449 0.47 22.82 -19.94
CA ARG A 449 1.04 23.51 -21.11
C ARG A 449 0.43 23.03 -22.43
N ARG A 450 0.23 21.71 -22.59
CA ARG A 450 -0.40 21.16 -23.80
C ARG A 450 -1.86 21.57 -23.97
N HIS A 451 -2.62 21.66 -22.88
CA HIS A 451 -4.02 22.12 -22.96
C HIS A 451 -4.14 23.63 -23.17
N ALA A 452 -3.24 24.44 -22.59
CA ALA A 452 -3.19 25.88 -22.82
C ALA A 452 -2.84 26.25 -24.28
N GLY A 453 -2.00 25.45 -24.95
CA GLY A 453 -1.64 25.67 -26.35
C GLY A 453 -2.75 25.36 -27.38
N VAL A 454 -3.88 24.78 -26.96
CA VAL A 454 -5.01 24.43 -27.84
C VAL A 454 -6.13 25.47 -27.78
N SER A 455 -6.14 26.40 -26.80
CA SER A 455 -7.25 27.36 -26.63
C SER A 455 -7.03 28.74 -27.28
N VAL A 456 -6.08 28.89 -28.21
CA VAL A 456 -5.84 30.17 -28.90
C VAL A 456 -5.78 29.95 -30.41
N ALA A 457 -6.95 29.71 -31.01
CA ALA A 457 -7.20 30.11 -32.40
C ALA A 457 -8.30 31.18 -32.33
N PRO A 458 -8.00 32.46 -32.60
CA PRO A 458 -9.04 33.47 -32.69
C PRO A 458 -9.90 33.11 -33.88
N VAL A 459 -11.17 32.81 -33.64
CA VAL A 459 -12.20 32.86 -34.67
C VAL A 459 -12.26 34.32 -35.10
N LEU A 460 -11.67 34.65 -36.25
CA LEU A 460 -11.91 35.93 -36.92
C LEU A 460 -13.39 35.95 -37.31
N GLN A 461 -14.23 36.52 -36.44
CA GLN A 461 -15.59 36.90 -36.80
C GLN A 461 -15.48 38.05 -37.79
N GLY A 462 -15.67 37.74 -39.07
CA GLY A 462 -15.92 38.76 -40.09
C GLY A 462 -17.24 39.46 -39.78
N SER A 463 -17.18 40.77 -39.56
CA SER A 463 -18.34 41.65 -39.46
C SER A 463 -19.06 41.75 -40.82
N PRO A 464 -20.40 41.65 -40.89
CA PRO A 464 -21.14 42.07 -42.07
C PRO A 464 -21.09 43.60 -42.16
N GLN A 465 -20.55 44.14 -43.24
CA GLN A 465 -20.75 45.55 -43.59
C GLN A 465 -22.18 45.75 -44.11
N GLU A 466 -22.85 46.74 -43.54
CA GLU A 466 -24.07 47.35 -44.06
C GLU A 466 -23.86 47.84 -45.50
N GLN A 467 -24.79 47.48 -46.40
CA GLN A 467 -25.31 48.34 -47.47
C GLN A 467 -26.78 47.99 -47.70
#